data_AF-A0A8J5CFV7-F1
#
_entry.id   AF-A0A8J5CFV7-F1
#
_cell.length_a   1.000
_cell.length_b   1.000
_cell.length_c   1.000
_cell.angle_alpha   90.00
_cell.angle_beta   90.00
_cell.angle_gamma   90.00
#
_symmetry.space_group_name_H-M   'P 1'
#
loop_
_entity.id
_entity.type
_entity.pdbx_description
1 polymer ?
#
loop_
_entity_poly.entity_id
_entity_poly.type
_entity_poly.pdbx_seq_one_letter_code
_entity_poly.pdbx_strand_id
1 'polypeptide(L)'
;MAGNIKDKEAFQRLNFLYQAAHCVLAQNPENTELARFYCFTQKTIAKRLVLRQDPSVKRTMCKKCCALLIPGVTATFRQRKGFRKQRATVIRCLSCGQTKKFLNNPKHQLWVDQPEAQLENQLQP
;
A
#
# COMPACT_ATOMS: atom_id res chain seq x y z
N MET A 1 6.96 -27.28 3.29
CA MET A 1 6.59 -26.61 4.56
C MET A 1 6.94 -25.13 4.37
N ALA A 2 6.09 -24.18 4.78
CA ALA A 2 6.45 -22.77 4.66
C ALA A 2 7.71 -22.52 5.49
N GLY A 3 8.81 -22.10 4.85
CA GLY A 3 10.10 -21.86 5.51
C GLY A 3 9.95 -20.92 6.71
N ASN A 4 10.91 -20.96 7.63
CA ASN A 4 10.89 -20.11 8.81
C ASN A 4 11.08 -18.63 8.42
N ILE A 5 9.98 -17.94 8.12
CA ILE A 5 9.97 -16.52 7.79
C ILE A 5 10.25 -15.74 9.08
N LYS A 6 11.38 -15.04 9.13
CA LYS A 6 11.70 -14.10 10.21
C LYS A 6 10.57 -13.09 10.37
N ASP A 7 10.17 -12.81 11.62
CA ASP A 7 9.09 -11.87 11.96
C ASP A 7 7.69 -12.25 11.42
N LYS A 8 7.43 -13.54 11.17
CA LYS A 8 6.16 -14.07 10.64
C LYS A 8 4.92 -13.52 11.36
N GLU A 9 4.92 -13.54 12.68
CA GLU A 9 3.78 -13.05 13.50
C GLU A 9 3.52 -11.56 13.28
N ALA A 10 4.59 -10.77 13.14
CA ALA A 10 4.46 -9.35 12.87
C ALA A 10 3.86 -9.11 11.49
N PHE A 11 4.29 -9.85 10.46
CA PHE A 11 3.70 -9.77 9.12
C PHE A 11 2.23 -10.21 9.11
N GLN A 12 1.86 -11.25 9.84
CA GLN A 12 0.46 -11.67 10.01
C GLN A 12 -0.38 -10.56 10.65
N ARG A 13 0.13 -9.91 11.70
CA ARG A 13 -0.54 -8.78 12.35
C ARG A 13 -0.71 -7.57 11.41
N LEU A 14 0.31 -7.25 10.63
CA LEU A 14 0.24 -6.18 9.63
C LEU A 14 -0.79 -6.49 8.55
N ASN A 15 -0.84 -7.74 8.08
CA ASN A 15 -1.79 -8.20 7.08
C ASN A 15 -3.24 -8.14 7.62
N PHE A 16 -3.47 -8.63 8.84
CA PHE A 16 -4.78 -8.57 9.48
C PHE A 16 -5.31 -7.13 9.57
N LEU A 17 -4.51 -6.19 10.05
CA LEU A 17 -4.92 -4.78 10.15
C LEU A 17 -5.24 -4.16 8.79
N TYR A 18 -4.45 -4.51 7.76
CA TYR A 18 -4.71 -4.05 6.40
C TYR A 18 -6.04 -4.58 5.86
N GLN A 19 -6.30 -5.88 6.02
CA GLN A 19 -7.56 -6.51 5.60
C GLN A 19 -8.76 -5.98 6.36
N ALA A 20 -8.63 -5.77 7.68
CA ALA A 20 -9.68 -5.18 8.51
C ALA A 20 -10.06 -3.77 8.01
N ALA A 21 -9.07 -2.96 7.60
CA ALA A 21 -9.33 -1.63 7.02
C ALA A 21 -10.16 -1.70 5.72
N HIS A 22 -9.90 -2.70 4.86
CA HIS A 22 -10.71 -2.93 3.66
C HIS A 22 -12.11 -3.42 4.00
N CYS A 23 -12.24 -4.35 4.95
CA CYS A 23 -13.53 -4.91 5.37
C CYS A 23 -14.47 -3.82 5.92
N VAL A 24 -13.95 -2.91 6.76
CA VAL A 24 -14.73 -1.79 7.29
C VAL A 24 -15.30 -0.92 6.17
N LEU A 25 -14.48 -0.53 5.19
CA LEU A 25 -14.93 0.32 4.08
C LEU A 25 -15.85 -0.43 3.10
N ALA A 26 -15.71 -1.75 2.99
CA ALA A 26 -16.60 -2.58 2.19
C ALA A 26 -18.00 -2.70 2.82
N GLN A 27 -18.08 -2.78 4.15
CA GLN A 27 -19.35 -2.85 4.87
C GLN A 27 -20.02 -1.48 5.01
N ASN A 28 -19.25 -0.44 5.38
CA ASN A 28 -19.75 0.92 5.50
C ASN A 28 -18.68 1.91 5.02
N PRO A 29 -18.85 2.54 3.84
CA PRO A 29 -17.86 3.47 3.29
C PRO A 29 -17.73 4.77 4.07
N GLU A 30 -18.71 5.14 4.91
CA GLU A 30 -18.65 6.36 5.74
C GLU A 30 -17.71 6.20 6.94
N ASN A 31 -17.46 4.95 7.36
CA ASN A 31 -16.60 4.61 8.51
C ASN A 31 -15.10 4.73 8.18
N THR A 32 -14.71 5.85 7.60
CA THR A 32 -13.34 6.14 7.16
C THR A 32 -12.35 6.25 8.32
N GLU A 33 -12.78 6.71 9.49
CA GLU A 33 -11.90 6.90 10.64
C GLU A 33 -11.46 5.58 11.28
N LEU A 34 -12.32 4.55 11.31
CA LEU A 34 -11.93 3.22 11.79
C LEU A 34 -10.92 2.57 10.84
N ALA A 35 -11.13 2.67 9.54
CA ALA A 35 -10.16 2.19 8.54
C ALA A 35 -8.81 2.93 8.66
N ARG A 36 -8.85 4.26 8.89
CA ARG A 36 -7.65 5.07 9.14
C ARG A 36 -6.92 4.63 10.39
N PHE A 37 -7.63 4.30 11.46
CA PHE A 37 -7.04 3.81 12.70
C PHE A 37 -6.30 2.49 12.48
N TYR A 38 -6.89 1.52 11.76
CA TYR A 38 -6.21 0.27 11.44
C TYR A 38 -4.95 0.48 10.60
N CYS A 39 -5.03 1.31 9.57
CA CYS A 39 -3.88 1.67 8.74
C CYS A 39 -2.78 2.44 9.53
N PHE A 40 -3.16 3.31 10.45
CA PHE A 40 -2.23 4.02 11.32
C PHE A 40 -1.50 3.05 12.25
N THR A 41 -2.24 2.14 12.90
CA THR A 41 -1.68 1.10 13.78
C THR A 41 -0.72 0.20 13.01
N GLN A 42 -1.12 -0.25 11.81
CA GLN A 42 -0.27 -1.02 10.90
C GLN A 42 1.05 -0.27 10.59
N LYS A 43 0.97 1.01 10.22
CA LYS A 43 2.15 1.84 9.92
C LYS A 43 3.07 1.99 11.14
N THR A 44 2.49 2.16 12.33
CA THR A 44 3.23 2.31 13.58
C THR A 44 3.97 1.03 13.95
N ILE A 45 3.32 -0.13 13.85
CA ILE A 45 3.94 -1.44 14.09
C ILE A 45 5.10 -1.66 13.10
N ALA A 46 4.87 -1.42 11.80
CA ALA A 46 5.90 -1.60 10.78
C ALA A 46 7.10 -0.67 11.01
N LYS A 47 6.87 0.59 11.43
CA LYS A 47 7.95 1.52 11.77
C LYS A 47 8.74 1.05 12.99
N ARG A 48 8.06 0.61 14.05
CA ARG A 48 8.69 0.20 15.31
C ARG A 48 9.53 -1.06 15.15
N LEU A 49 9.04 -2.03 14.38
CA LEU A 49 9.72 -3.30 14.11
C LEU A 49 10.66 -3.24 12.89
N VAL A 50 10.82 -2.06 12.27
CA VAL A 50 11.69 -1.85 11.09
C VAL A 50 11.35 -2.82 9.94
N LEU A 51 10.06 -3.09 9.73
CA LEU A 51 9.59 -4.03 8.72
C LEU A 51 9.36 -3.34 7.37
N ARG A 52 9.93 -3.92 6.31
CA ARG A 52 9.75 -3.45 4.94
C ARG A 52 8.43 -3.99 4.38
N GLN A 53 7.41 -3.14 4.31
CA GLN A 53 6.17 -3.50 3.60
C GLN A 53 6.34 -3.38 2.08
N ASP A 54 5.58 -4.22 1.37
CA ASP A 54 5.53 -4.25 -0.09
C ASP A 54 5.05 -2.91 -0.69
N PRO A 55 5.64 -2.45 -1.81
CA PRO A 55 5.20 -1.23 -2.48
C PRO A 55 3.73 -1.21 -2.87
N SER A 56 3.10 -2.34 -3.23
CA SER A 56 1.67 -2.41 -3.58
C SER A 56 0.79 -1.95 -2.42
N VAL A 57 1.05 -2.44 -1.21
CA VAL A 57 0.37 -2.05 0.03
C VAL A 57 0.68 -0.61 0.39
N LYS A 58 1.96 -0.20 0.34
CA LYS A 58 2.32 1.21 0.63
C LYS A 58 1.70 2.20 -0.34
N ARG A 59 1.44 1.80 -1.60
CA ARG A 59 0.82 2.66 -2.61
C ARG A 59 -0.64 2.94 -2.31
N THR A 60 -1.38 1.98 -1.75
CA THR A 60 -2.80 2.13 -1.38
C THR A 60 -3.03 2.91 -0.08
N MET A 61 -2.01 3.27 0.70
CA MET A 61 -2.19 4.04 1.96
C MET A 61 -1.70 5.49 1.88
N CYS A 62 -2.44 6.45 2.41
CA CYS A 62 -2.01 7.85 2.45
C CYS A 62 -0.79 8.05 3.35
N LYS A 63 0.24 8.75 2.88
CA LYS A 63 1.48 9.00 3.66
C LYS A 63 1.23 9.90 4.88
N LYS A 64 0.32 10.88 4.74
CA LYS A 64 0.02 11.90 5.76
C LYS A 64 -0.96 11.37 6.80
N CYS A 65 -2.17 11.04 6.39
CA CYS A 65 -3.28 10.73 7.28
C CYS A 65 -3.58 9.24 7.47
N CYS A 66 -2.79 8.35 6.84
CA CYS A 66 -2.98 6.90 6.86
C CYS A 66 -4.32 6.39 6.30
N ALA A 67 -5.12 7.23 5.63
CA ALA A 67 -6.32 6.76 4.95
C ALA A 67 -6.00 5.74 3.85
N LEU A 68 -6.79 4.66 3.79
CA LEU A 68 -6.79 3.74 2.68
C LEU A 68 -7.30 4.50 1.43
N LEU A 69 -6.63 4.35 0.29
CA LEU A 69 -6.88 5.09 -0.95
C LEU A 69 -7.66 4.20 -1.92
N ILE A 70 -8.97 4.11 -1.71
CA ILE A 70 -9.89 3.40 -2.59
C ILE A 70 -10.35 4.35 -3.69
N PRO A 71 -10.16 3.99 -4.98
CA PRO A 71 -10.64 4.79 -6.10
C PRO A 71 -12.15 5.05 -5.99
N GLY A 72 -12.56 6.31 -6.05
CA GLY A 72 -13.97 6.71 -6.05
C GLY A 72 -14.63 6.80 -4.68
N VAL A 73 -14.03 6.23 -3.63
CA VAL A 73 -14.55 6.29 -2.26
C VAL A 73 -13.77 7.29 -1.41
N THR A 74 -12.47 7.02 -1.20
CA THR A 74 -11.61 7.83 -0.30
C THR A 74 -10.50 8.57 -1.06
N ALA A 75 -10.33 8.28 -2.35
CA ALA A 75 -9.32 8.89 -3.19
C ALA A 75 -9.78 9.06 -4.64
N THR A 76 -9.26 10.09 -5.31
CA THR A 76 -9.43 10.29 -6.74
C THR A 76 -8.20 9.79 -7.49
N PHE A 77 -8.43 8.99 -8.51
CA PHE A 77 -7.39 8.49 -9.42
C PHE A 77 -7.60 9.18 -10.77
N ARG A 78 -6.56 9.84 -11.26
CA ARG A 78 -6.59 10.54 -12.56
C ARG A 78 -5.30 10.25 -13.30
N GLN A 79 -5.42 9.84 -14.56
CA GLN A 79 -4.28 9.84 -15.48
C GLN A 79 -4.10 11.26 -16.01
N ARG A 80 -2.89 11.81 -15.83
CA ARG A 80 -2.53 13.13 -16.31
C ARG A 80 -1.34 13.01 -17.26
N LYS A 81 -1.36 13.78 -18.34
CA LYS A 81 -0.20 13.93 -19.23
C LYS A 81 0.77 14.91 -18.56
N GLY A 82 1.98 14.44 -18.30
CA GLY A 82 3.07 15.24 -17.77
C GLY A 82 3.95 15.83 -18.87
N PHE A 83 5.04 16.47 -18.42
CA PHE A 83 6.11 16.96 -19.28
C PHE A 83 6.70 15.80 -20.12
N ARG A 84 7.10 16.06 -21.37
CA ARG A 84 7.65 15.06 -22.32
C ARG A 84 6.70 13.91 -22.70
N LYS A 85 5.39 14.17 -22.78
CA LYS A 85 4.35 13.18 -23.18
C LYS A 85 4.25 11.94 -22.26
N GLN A 86 4.90 11.94 -21.09
CA GLN A 86 4.78 10.84 -20.14
C GLN A 86 3.42 10.90 -19.43
N ARG A 87 2.69 9.78 -19.39
CA ARG A 87 1.45 9.67 -18.61
C ARG A 87 1.79 9.32 -17.17
N ALA A 88 1.10 9.93 -16.23
CA ALA A 88 1.25 9.65 -14.81
C ALA A 88 -0.11 9.46 -14.16
N THR A 89 -0.21 8.46 -13.29
CA THR A 89 -1.36 8.26 -12.42
C THR A 89 -1.18 9.11 -11.17
N VAL A 90 -2.07 10.09 -10.99
CA VAL A 90 -2.13 10.95 -9.81
C VAL A 90 -3.25 10.45 -8.92
N ILE A 91 -2.90 10.10 -7.68
CA ILE A 91 -3.82 9.67 -6.63
C ILE A 91 -3.91 10.80 -5.62
N ARG A 92 -5.08 11.38 -5.42
CA ARG A 92 -5.33 12.42 -4.41
C ARG A 92 -6.26 11.90 -3.33
N CYS A 93 -5.81 11.96 -2.08
CA CYS A 93 -6.63 11.63 -0.92
C CYS A 93 -7.73 12.69 -0.74
N LEU A 94 -8.97 12.26 -0.56
CA LEU A 94 -10.11 13.14 -0.33
C LEU A 94 -10.14 13.71 1.09
N SER A 95 -9.62 12.98 2.08
CA SER A 95 -9.63 13.43 3.48
C SER A 95 -8.59 14.51 3.79
N CYS A 96 -7.36 14.41 3.27
CA CYS A 96 -6.27 15.34 3.63
C CYS A 96 -5.61 16.07 2.45
N GLY A 97 -6.07 15.83 1.22
CA GLY A 97 -5.57 16.46 0.00
C GLY A 97 -4.20 15.99 -0.50
N GLN A 98 -3.49 15.13 0.24
CA GLN A 98 -2.15 14.67 -0.15
C GLN A 98 -2.21 13.90 -1.47
N THR A 99 -1.28 14.21 -2.37
CA THR A 99 -1.17 13.55 -3.67
C THR A 99 0.01 12.59 -3.73
N LYS A 100 -0.19 11.46 -4.39
CA LYS A 100 0.87 10.57 -4.89
C LYS A 100 0.85 10.57 -6.40
N LYS A 101 2.03 10.53 -7.02
CA LYS A 101 2.18 10.50 -8.47
C LYS A 101 3.04 9.28 -8.84
N PHE A 102 2.53 8.47 -9.75
CA PHE A 102 3.22 7.31 -10.31
C PHE A 102 3.32 7.47 -11.82
N LEU A 103 4.52 7.29 -12.38
CA LEU A 103 4.71 7.33 -13.82
C LEU A 103 4.21 6.03 -14.45
N ASN A 104 3.44 6.14 -15.53
CA ASN A 104 2.98 4.98 -16.29
C ASN A 104 4.01 4.69 -17.39
N ASN A 105 5.15 4.13 -16.98
CA ASN A 105 6.21 3.70 -17.90
C ASN A 105 6.22 2.17 -17.97
N PRO A 106 5.88 1.55 -19.12
CA PRO A 106 5.87 0.10 -19.26
C PRO A 106 7.28 -0.52 -19.12
N LYS A 107 8.35 0.26 -19.35
CA LYS A 107 9.74 -0.21 -19.19
C LYS A 107 10.23 -0.16 -17.74
N HIS A 108 9.45 0.40 -16.81
CA HIS A 108 9.86 0.55 -15.42
C HIS A 108 9.29 -0.58 -14.56
N GLN A 109 10.16 -1.30 -13.89
CA GLN A 109 9.83 -2.40 -12.97
C GLN A 109 10.36 -2.09 -11.58
N LEU A 110 9.62 -2.47 -10.53
CA LEU A 110 10.12 -2.36 -9.16
C LEU A 110 11.09 -3.49 -8.85
N TRP A 111 12.01 -3.26 -7.92
CA TRP A 111 12.91 -4.31 -7.41
C TRP A 111 12.17 -5.59 -7.01
N VAL A 112 11.05 -5.46 -6.28
CA VAL A 112 10.27 -6.61 -5.79
C VAL A 112 9.64 -7.43 -6.93
N ASP A 113 9.44 -6.81 -8.09
CA ASP A 113 8.88 -7.48 -9.26
C ASP A 113 9.96 -8.18 -10.10
N GLN A 114 11.25 -7.92 -9.86
CA GLN A 114 12.34 -8.52 -10.62
C GLN A 114 12.54 -10.00 -10.23
N PRO A 115 12.85 -10.88 -11.20
CA PRO A 115 12.97 -12.32 -10.95
C PRO A 115 14.05 -12.66 -9.92
N GLU A 116 15.16 -11.93 -9.91
CA GLU A 116 16.26 -12.07 -8.94
C GLU A 116 15.78 -11.88 -7.49
N ALA A 117 14.96 -10.85 -7.25
CA ALA A 117 14.39 -10.57 -5.93
C ALA A 117 13.31 -11.59 -5.52
N GLN A 118 12.67 -12.25 -6.48
CA GLN A 118 11.68 -13.30 -6.22
C GLN A 118 12.36 -14.63 -5.90
N LEU A 119 13.50 -14.94 -6.51
CA LEU A 119 14.32 -16.13 -6.22
C LEU A 119 14.81 -16.15 -4.77
N GLU A 120 15.16 -14.99 -4.18
CA GLU A 120 15.48 -14.87 -2.75
C GLU A 120 14.31 -15.29 -1.84
N ASN A 121 13.06 -15.15 -2.30
CA ASN A 121 11.87 -15.59 -1.56
C ASN A 121 11.48 -17.05 -1.87
N GLN A 122 12.06 -17.66 -2.92
CA GLN A 122 11.71 -19.00 -3.41
C GLN A 122 12.72 -20.10 -3.04
N LEU A 123 13.83 -19.77 -2.37
CA LEU A 123 14.88 -20.75 -2.05
C LEU A 123 15.06 -20.83 -0.51
N GLN A 124 14.97 -21.98 0.16
CA GLN A 124 15.08 -23.40 -0.25
C GLN A 124 14.11 -24.28 0.59
N PRO A 125 13.86 -25.56 0.21
CA PRO A 125 13.07 -26.54 0.99
C PRO A 125 13.44 -26.63 2.47
#